data_AF-A0A7Z9H408-F1
#
_entry.id   AF-A0A7Z9H408-F1
#
_cell.length_a   1.000
_cell.length_b   1.000
_cell.length_c   1.000
_cell.angle_alpha   90.00
_cell.angle_beta   90.00
_cell.angle_gamma   90.00
#
_symmetry.space_group_name_H-M   'P 1'
#
loop_
_entity.id
_entity.type
_entity.pdbx_description
1 polymer ?
#
loop_
_entity_poly.entity_id
_entity_poly.type
_entity_poly.pdbx_seq_one_letter_code
_entity_poly.pdbx_strand_id
1 'polypeptide(L)'
;MQVLSEEKLVRYLAQVVELSAEVLPRLAEEGTRAAPEELRGRFDALVSALAIEKDQDSTLQDEQWNWIWQPRPEMNLIQVYGRLAWINLQLLELL
;
A
#
# COMPACT_ATOMS: atom_id res chain seq x y z
N MET A 1 0.14 -23.29 -5.76
CA MET A 1 0.65 -22.05 -5.17
C MET A 1 1.40 -21.31 -6.25
N GLN A 2 0.77 -20.30 -6.85
CA GLN A 2 1.54 -19.26 -7.52
C GLN A 2 1.69 -18.16 -6.49
N VAL A 3 2.89 -18.13 -5.91
CA VAL A 3 3.35 -17.10 -5.00
C VAL A 3 3.72 -15.91 -5.86
N LEU A 4 3.34 -14.70 -5.46
CA LEU A 4 3.87 -13.45 -6.00
C LEU A 4 5.38 -13.62 -6.27
N SER A 5 5.85 -13.38 -7.50
CA SER A 5 7.26 -13.61 -7.80
C SER A 5 8.14 -12.68 -6.96
N GLU A 6 9.33 -13.14 -6.58
CA GLU A 6 10.30 -12.32 -5.82
C GLU A 6 10.55 -10.97 -6.50
N GLU A 7 10.66 -10.94 -7.83
CA GLU A 7 10.82 -9.70 -8.59
C GLU A 7 9.64 -8.72 -8.39
N LYS A 8 8.39 -9.23 -8.47
CA LYS A 8 7.19 -8.40 -8.23
C LYS A 8 7.13 -7.96 -6.78
N LEU A 9 7.45 -8.84 -5.84
CA LEU A 9 7.47 -8.54 -4.42
C LEU A 9 8.43 -7.40 -4.09
N VAL A 10 9.68 -7.50 -4.55
CA VAL A 10 10.69 -6.45 -4.38
C VAL A 10 10.24 -5.14 -5.01
N ARG A 11 9.57 -5.20 -6.17
CA ARG A 11 9.01 -4.00 -6.82
C ARG A 11 7.93 -3.33 -5.97
N TYR A 12 7.01 -4.08 -5.38
CA TYR A 12 5.98 -3.50 -4.50
C TYR A 12 6.58 -2.96 -3.21
N LEU A 13 7.54 -3.66 -2.60
CA LEU A 13 8.28 -3.17 -1.43
C LEU A 13 8.96 -1.82 -1.74
N ALA A 14 9.61 -1.69 -2.90
CA ALA A 14 10.23 -0.45 -3.33
C ALA A 14 9.20 0.69 -3.47
N GLN A 15 8.06 0.44 -4.13
CA GLN A 15 7.00 1.44 -4.27
C GLN A 15 6.43 1.89 -2.91
N VAL A 16 6.27 0.95 -1.98
CA VAL A 16 5.80 1.25 -0.62
C VAL A 16 6.79 2.14 0.12
N VAL A 17 8.10 1.85 0.00
CA VAL A 17 9.16 2.65 0.60
C VAL A 17 9.22 4.05 -0.02
N GLU A 18 9.15 4.17 -1.34
CA GLU A 18 9.13 5.46 -2.06
C GLU A 18 7.95 6.33 -1.61
N LEU A 19 6.74 5.78 -1.57
CA LEU A 19 5.56 6.51 -1.12
C LEU A 19 5.67 6.88 0.36
N SER A 20 6.21 6.00 1.20
CA SER A 20 6.41 6.28 2.63
C SER A 20 7.41 7.40 2.85
N ALA A 21 8.49 7.45 2.05
CA ALA A 21 9.51 8.48 2.10
C ALA A 21 8.97 9.87 1.72
N GLU A 22 7.92 9.93 0.89
CA GLU A 22 7.23 11.18 0.58
C GLU A 22 6.17 11.57 1.61
N VAL A 23 5.41 10.60 2.12
CA VAL A 23 4.33 10.85 3.09
C VAL A 23 4.90 11.33 4.44
N LEU A 24 6.02 10.75 4.89
CA LEU A 24 6.59 11.02 6.21
C LEU A 24 6.96 12.50 6.45
N PRO A 25 7.70 13.19 5.55
CA PRO A 25 7.98 14.61 5.69
C PRO A 25 6.69 15.46 5.75
N ARG A 26 5.73 15.17 4.87
CA ARG A 26 4.43 15.87 4.86
C ARG A 26 3.66 15.64 6.15
N LEU A 27 3.67 14.42 6.69
CA LEU A 27 3.03 14.11 7.96
C LEU A 27 3.67 14.88 9.12
N ALA A 28 4.98 15.08 9.10
CA ALA A 28 5.69 15.88 10.10
C ALA A 28 5.37 17.38 10.01
N GLU A 29 5.20 17.92 8.80
CA GLU A 29 4.94 19.35 8.56
C GLU A 29 3.45 19.71 8.66
N GLU A 30 2.58 18.87 8.10
CA GLU A 30 1.16 19.13 7.88
C GLU A 30 0.28 18.39 8.89
N GLY A 31 0.82 17.41 9.63
CA GLY A 31 0.09 16.59 10.57
C GLY A 31 -0.94 15.68 9.88
N THR A 32 -2.11 15.52 10.49
CA THR A 32 -3.17 14.63 10.00
C THR A 32 -4.12 15.29 8.98
N ARG A 33 -3.61 16.25 8.20
CA ARG A 33 -4.36 16.88 7.11
C ARG A 33 -4.67 15.90 5.99
N ALA A 34 -5.66 16.26 5.17
CA ALA A 34 -6.04 15.49 3.98
C ALA A 34 -4.82 15.25 3.09
N ALA A 35 -4.67 14.01 2.63
CA ALA A 35 -3.57 13.64 1.75
C ALA A 35 -3.76 14.34 0.38
N PRO A 36 -2.68 14.92 -0.20
CA PRO A 36 -2.72 15.49 -1.54
C PRO A 36 -3.24 14.49 -2.56
N GLU A 37 -4.02 14.95 -3.54
CA GLU A 37 -4.66 14.07 -4.51
C GLU A 37 -3.67 13.24 -5.33
N GLU A 38 -2.51 13.81 -5.65
CA GLU A 38 -1.44 13.11 -6.36
C GLU A 38 -0.88 11.93 -5.54
N LEU A 39 -0.61 12.17 -4.26
CA LEU A 39 -0.10 11.15 -3.36
C LEU A 39 -1.16 10.06 -3.12
N ARG A 40 -2.44 10.45 -2.98
CA ARG A 40 -3.57 9.52 -2.92
C ARG A 40 -3.70 8.69 -4.19
N GLY A 41 -3.61 9.31 -5.37
CA GLY A 41 -3.72 8.63 -6.65
C GLY A 41 -2.63 7.57 -6.86
N ARG A 42 -1.39 7.83 -6.43
CA ARG A 42 -0.33 6.83 -6.49
C ARG A 42 -0.50 5.71 -5.45
N PHE A 43 -1.01 6.03 -4.25
CA PHE A 43 -1.41 5.01 -3.29
C PHE A 43 -2.51 4.10 -3.85
N ASP A 44 -3.55 4.67 -4.46
CA ASP A 44 -4.64 3.91 -5.07
C ASP A 44 -4.15 3.05 -6.24
N ALA A 45 -3.18 3.56 -7.02
CA ALA A 45 -2.53 2.81 -8.09
C ALA A 45 -1.73 1.60 -7.55
N LEU A 46 -0.98 1.77 -6.45
CA LEU A 46 -0.29 0.67 -5.77
C LEU A 46 -1.28 -0.40 -5.31
N VAL A 47 -2.36 0.00 -4.62
CA VAL A 47 -3.39 -0.94 -4.14
C VAL A 47 -4.06 -1.66 -5.31
N SER A 48 -4.38 -0.94 -6.38
CA SER A 48 -4.98 -1.52 -7.59
C SER A 48 -4.02 -2.53 -8.26
N ALA A 49 -2.73 -2.21 -8.30
CA ALA A 49 -1.72 -3.11 -8.84
C ALA A 49 -1.57 -4.39 -8.01
N LEU A 50 -1.66 -4.30 -6.68
CA LEU A 50 -1.70 -5.48 -5.79
C LEU A 50 -3.00 -6.28 -5.96
N ALA A 51 -4.13 -5.60 -6.16
CA ALA A 51 -5.42 -6.25 -6.37
C ALA A 51 -5.47 -7.09 -7.66
N ILE A 52 -4.71 -6.71 -8.71
CA ILE A 52 -4.59 -7.53 -9.94
C ILE A 52 -3.91 -8.88 -9.65
N GLU A 53 -2.97 -8.90 -8.70
CA GLU A 53 -2.26 -10.12 -8.30
C GLU A 53 -3.12 -11.01 -7.38
N LYS A 54 -4.16 -10.44 -6.74
CA LYS A 54 -5.07 -11.15 -5.82
C LYS A 54 -5.72 -12.38 -6.43
N ASP A 55 -6.10 -12.32 -7.71
CA ASP A 55 -6.77 -13.45 -8.38
C ASP A 55 -5.81 -14.63 -8.61
N GLN A 56 -4.50 -14.39 -8.49
CA GLN A 56 -3.45 -15.37 -8.78
C GLN A 56 -2.74 -15.87 -7.51
N ASP A 57 -2.85 -15.13 -6.39
CA ASP A 57 -2.21 -15.45 -5.11
C ASP A 57 -3.25 -15.68 -4.00
N SER A 58 -3.28 -16.89 -3.44
CA SER A 58 -4.19 -17.26 -2.35
C SER A 58 -3.96 -16.46 -1.06
N THR A 59 -2.73 -15.99 -0.82
CA THR A 59 -2.35 -15.25 0.39
C THR A 59 -2.90 -13.83 0.37
N LEU A 60 -3.03 -13.24 -0.83
CA LEU A 60 -3.68 -11.93 -1.02
C LEU A 60 -5.21 -12.02 -0.89
N GLN A 61 -5.77 -13.22 -0.85
CA GLN A 61 -7.20 -13.46 -0.62
C GLN A 61 -7.53 -13.59 0.88
N ASP A 62 -6.53 -13.68 1.75
CA ASP A 62 -6.73 -13.81 3.19
C ASP A 62 -7.47 -12.60 3.76
N GLU A 63 -8.25 -12.84 4.82
CA GLU A 63 -9.12 -11.83 5.43
C GLU A 63 -8.37 -10.56 5.85
N GLN A 64 -7.10 -10.71 6.22
CA GLN A 64 -6.22 -9.60 6.60
C GLN A 64 -6.06 -8.55 5.50
N TRP A 65 -6.21 -8.91 4.22
CA TRP A 65 -6.10 -7.98 3.10
C TRP A 65 -7.40 -7.25 2.75
N ASN A 66 -8.55 -7.72 3.24
CA ASN A 66 -9.86 -7.22 2.80
C ASN A 66 -10.07 -5.71 2.97
N TRP A 67 -9.43 -5.12 3.97
CA TRP A 67 -9.62 -3.72 4.32
C TRP A 67 -8.83 -2.74 3.43
N ILE A 68 -7.82 -3.21 2.68
CA ILE A 68 -7.08 -2.36 1.73
C ILE A 68 -7.73 -2.32 0.35
N TRP A 69 -8.53 -3.33 -0.01
CA TRP A 69 -9.17 -3.43 -1.34
C TRP A 69 -10.26 -2.40 -1.59
N GLN A 70 -10.83 -1.83 -0.52
CA GLN A 70 -11.86 -0.81 -0.65
C GLN A 70 -11.20 0.57 -0.70
N PRO A 71 -11.31 1.30 -1.83
CA PRO A 71 -10.82 2.67 -1.92
C PRO A 71 -11.52 3.52 -0.86
N ARG A 72 -10.74 4.34 -0.14
CA ARG A 72 -11.31 5.34 0.77
C ARG A 72 -11.14 6.71 0.12
N PRO A 73 -12.26 7.38 -0.27
CA PRO A 73 -12.20 8.64 -1.00
C PRO A 73 -11.56 9.76 -0.17
N GLU A 74 -11.63 9.64 1.16
CA GLU A 74 -11.05 10.60 2.09
C GLU A 74 -10.03 9.89 2.98
N MET A 75 -8.75 10.18 2.74
CA MET A 75 -7.66 9.75 3.61
C MET A 75 -6.79 10.95 3.97
N ASN A 76 -6.40 11.00 5.23
CA ASN A 76 -5.36 11.92 5.69
C ASN A 76 -3.97 11.28 5.62
N LEU A 77 -2.93 12.09 5.79
CA LEU A 77 -1.54 11.65 5.70
C LEU A 77 -1.19 10.50 6.66
N ILE A 78 -1.72 10.52 7.89
CA ILE A 78 -1.46 9.43 8.86
C ILE A 78 -2.14 8.13 8.45
N GLN A 79 -3.33 8.18 7.85
CA GLN A 79 -4.03 7.01 7.34
C GLN A 79 -3.31 6.42 6.13
N VAL A 80 -2.80 7.25 5.22
CA VAL A 80 -1.98 6.77 4.09
C VAL A 80 -0.70 6.13 4.60
N TYR A 81 0.03 6.79 5.51
CA TYR A 81 1.24 6.22 6.09
C TYR A 81 1.00 4.88 6.80
N GLY A 82 -0.02 4.81 7.66
CA GLY A 82 -0.36 3.58 8.37
C GLY A 82 -0.73 2.43 7.42
N ARG A 83 -1.42 2.73 6.32
CA ARG A 83 -1.72 1.75 5.25
C ARG A 83 -0.45 1.27 4.55
N LEU A 84 0.44 2.17 4.16
CA LEU A 84 1.72 1.81 3.55
C LEU A 84 2.58 0.95 4.48
N ALA A 85 2.69 1.32 5.76
CA ALA A 85 3.42 0.54 6.75
C ALA A 85 2.87 -0.88 6.90
N TRP A 86 1.54 -1.02 6.93
CA TRP A 86 0.90 -2.33 6.97
C TRP A 86 1.14 -3.14 5.69
N ILE A 87 0.97 -2.54 4.51
CA ILE A 87 1.26 -3.22 3.23
C ILE A 87 2.70 -3.70 3.20
N ASN A 88 3.65 -2.89 3.66
CA ASN A 88 5.06 -3.27 3.72
C ASN A 88 5.29 -4.52 4.57
N LEU A 89 4.70 -4.57 5.77
CA LEU A 89 4.79 -5.72 6.66
C LEU A 89 4.22 -6.97 6.01
N GLN A 90 3.04 -6.86 5.41
CA GLN A 90 2.36 -8.00 4.81
C GLN A 90 3.08 -8.53 3.58
N LEU A 91 3.66 -7.66 2.76
CA LEU A 91 4.53 -8.08 1.66
C LEU A 91 5.76 -8.82 2.18
N LEU A 92 6.39 -8.36 3.27
CA LEU A 92 7.52 -9.08 3.87
C LEU A 92 7.15 -10.46 4.42
N GLU A 93 5.91 -10.65 4.88
CA GLU A 93 5.39 -11.96 5.32
C GLU A 93 5.10 -12.93 4.16
N LEU A 94 5.15 -12.46 2.89
CA LEU A 94 5.05 -13.32 1.70
C LEU A 94 6.39 -13.97 1.29
N LEU A 95 7.52 -13.55 1.88
CA LEU A 95 8.84 -14.19 1.73
C LEU A 95 8.93 -15.48 2.54
#